data_AF-A0A933A063-F1
#
_entry.id   AF-A0A933A063-F1
#
_cell.length_a   1.000
_cell.length_b   1.000
_cell.length_c   1.000
_cell.angle_alpha   90.00
_cell.angle_beta   90.00
_cell.angle_gamma   90.00
#
_symmetry.space_group_name_H-M   'P 1'
#
loop_
_entity.id
_entity.type
_entity.pdbx_description
1 polymer ?
#
loop_
_entity_poly.entity_id
_entity_poly.type
_entity_poly.pdbx_seq_one_letter_code
_entity_poly.pdbx_strand_id
1 'polypeptide(L)'
;MIRHTLARMLVVGILVWGLLLPYAVAGAPAGDLAARLTRTDAGGGITIKAIYATREYFETAGNAADVAKFRSEANIVMLLTLDTHAGDLRAFDPAKGAVLRTDRGQQVAATRWGVITEGSHHREGALLFPKVDGQGRGLETDAKSVELVIRGLGDVPERVLRWDLPLR
;
A
#
# COMPACT_ATOMS: atom_id res chain seq x y z
N MET A 1 46.76 45.35 -4.78
CA MET A 1 46.70 44.43 -5.93
C MET A 1 45.81 43.26 -5.52
N ILE A 2 44.51 43.38 -5.81
CA ILE A 2 43.45 42.51 -5.27
C ILE A 2 43.15 41.45 -6.33
N ARG A 3 43.27 40.17 -5.98
CA ARG A 3 42.76 39.06 -6.79
C ARG A 3 41.78 38.25 -5.95
N HIS A 4 40.49 38.50 -6.20
CA HIS A 4 39.40 37.64 -5.77
C HIS A 4 39.38 36.41 -6.69
N THR A 5 39.60 35.22 -6.14
CA THR A 5 39.42 33.98 -6.88
C THR A 5 38.03 33.43 -6.55
N LEU A 6 37.13 33.50 -7.54
CA LEU A 6 35.76 33.02 -7.46
C LEU A 6 35.71 31.49 -7.41
N ALA A 7 34.79 31.01 -6.56
CA ALA A 7 34.37 29.64 -6.42
C ALA A 7 33.87 29.03 -7.74
N ARG A 8 34.22 27.76 -7.98
CA ARG A 8 33.47 26.85 -8.84
C ARG A 8 33.36 25.51 -8.12
N MET A 9 32.32 25.36 -7.30
CA MET A 9 31.85 24.06 -6.85
C MET A 9 31.23 23.34 -8.05
N LEU A 10 31.85 22.25 -8.47
CA LEU A 10 31.34 21.35 -9.50
C LEU A 10 30.60 20.24 -8.75
N VAL A 11 29.27 20.34 -8.67
CA VAL A 11 28.42 19.23 -8.22
C VAL A 11 28.28 18.28 -9.40
N VAL A 12 29.09 17.23 -9.42
CA VAL A 12 28.88 16.08 -10.31
C VAL A 12 27.76 15.25 -9.70
N GLY A 13 26.53 15.51 -10.12
CA GLY A 13 25.40 14.62 -9.87
C GLY A 13 25.56 13.37 -10.74
N ILE A 14 26.03 12.28 -10.16
CA ILE A 14 26.02 10.97 -10.84
C ILE A 14 24.60 10.43 -10.73
N LEU A 15 23.87 10.56 -11.84
CA LEU A 15 22.68 9.78 -12.17
C LEU A 15 23.07 8.31 -12.24
N VAL A 16 22.69 7.50 -11.24
CA VAL A 16 22.69 6.04 -11.37
C VAL A 16 21.27 5.61 -11.75
N TRP A 17 21.05 5.55 -13.06
CA TRP A 17 19.99 4.76 -13.68
C TRP A 17 20.45 3.30 -13.73
N GLY A 18 19.58 2.38 -13.29
CA GLY A 18 19.62 0.98 -13.70
C GLY A 18 20.35 0.02 -12.75
N LEU A 19 19.58 -0.82 -12.05
CA LEU A 19 19.32 -2.18 -12.51
C LEU A 19 18.26 -2.79 -11.58
N LEU A 20 17.00 -2.79 -12.03
CA LEU A 20 16.07 -3.83 -11.59
C LEU A 20 16.52 -5.10 -12.31
N LEU A 21 17.33 -5.93 -11.66
CA LEU A 21 17.42 -7.33 -12.04
C LEU A 21 16.09 -7.97 -11.62
N PRO A 22 15.23 -8.43 -12.55
CA PRO A 22 14.21 -9.37 -12.15
C PRO A 22 14.96 -10.66 -11.80
N TYR A 23 15.11 -10.94 -10.51
CA TYR A 23 15.21 -12.34 -10.10
C TYR A 23 13.86 -12.95 -10.46
N ALA A 24 13.77 -13.50 -11.67
CA ALA A 24 12.71 -14.38 -12.07
C ALA A 24 12.86 -15.65 -11.21
N VAL A 25 12.15 -15.66 -10.08
CA VAL A 25 11.87 -16.90 -9.34
C VAL A 25 10.79 -17.62 -10.13
N ALA A 26 11.09 -18.86 -10.54
CA ALA A 26 10.08 -19.77 -11.08
C ALA A 26 8.92 -19.94 -10.08
N GLY A 27 7.67 -19.67 -10.50
CA GLY A 27 6.49 -19.85 -9.65
C GLY A 27 5.22 -19.20 -10.21
N ALA A 28 4.65 -19.79 -11.27
CA ALA A 28 3.58 -19.18 -12.07
C ALA A 28 2.10 -19.28 -11.59
N PRO A 29 1.76 -19.44 -10.29
CA PRO A 29 0.39 -19.10 -9.83
C PRO A 29 0.33 -17.85 -8.93
N ALA A 30 1.35 -17.55 -8.13
CA ALA A 30 1.32 -16.42 -7.20
C ALA A 30 1.46 -15.06 -7.89
N GLY A 31 2.22 -14.99 -8.99
CA GLY A 31 2.45 -13.75 -9.73
C GLY A 31 1.20 -13.20 -10.44
N ASP A 32 0.39 -14.08 -11.01
CA ASP A 32 -0.86 -13.69 -11.68
C ASP A 32 -1.92 -13.24 -10.66
N LEU A 33 -2.08 -13.98 -9.55
CA LEU A 33 -2.99 -13.59 -8.47
C LEU A 33 -2.58 -12.24 -7.86
N ALA A 34 -1.29 -12.06 -7.55
CA ALA A 34 -0.77 -10.80 -7.02
C ALA A 34 -1.06 -9.63 -7.97
N ALA A 35 -0.85 -9.81 -9.29
CA ALA A 35 -1.14 -8.78 -10.28
C ALA A 35 -2.63 -8.37 -10.28
N ARG A 36 -3.54 -9.34 -10.21
CA ARG A 36 -4.99 -9.08 -10.20
C ARG A 36 -5.48 -8.38 -8.93
N LEU A 37 -4.84 -8.68 -7.81
CA LEU A 37 -5.16 -8.10 -6.49
C LEU A 37 -4.43 -6.77 -6.22
N THR A 38 -3.48 -6.37 -7.06
CA THR A 38 -2.71 -5.13 -6.87
C THR A 38 -3.41 -3.95 -7.51
N ARG A 39 -3.42 -2.81 -6.80
CA ARG A 39 -3.72 -1.49 -7.36
C ARG A 39 -2.60 -0.53 -6.99
N THR A 40 -2.29 0.38 -7.90
CA THR A 40 -1.24 1.38 -7.72
C THR A 40 -1.78 2.74 -8.07
N ASP A 41 -1.34 3.76 -7.35
CA ASP A 41 -1.64 5.14 -7.64
C ASP A 41 -0.42 6.02 -7.30
N ALA A 42 -0.25 7.15 -7.98
CA ALA A 42 0.83 8.11 -7.72
C ALA A 42 0.31 9.55 -7.66
N GLY A 43 0.76 10.32 -6.66
CA GLY A 43 0.34 11.70 -6.45
C GLY A 43 1.06 12.32 -5.26
N GLY A 44 1.26 13.64 -5.28
CA GLY A 44 1.92 14.35 -4.18
C GLY A 44 3.35 13.91 -3.88
N GLY A 45 4.07 13.42 -4.90
CA GLY A 45 5.41 12.85 -4.74
C GLY A 45 5.45 11.49 -4.01
N ILE A 46 4.30 10.84 -3.81
CA ILE A 46 4.19 9.54 -3.14
C ILE A 46 3.49 8.54 -4.06
N THR A 47 4.12 7.40 -4.26
CA THR A 47 3.52 6.22 -4.89
C THR A 47 2.95 5.32 -3.80
N ILE A 48 1.70 4.87 -3.99
CA ILE A 48 1.07 3.86 -3.15
C ILE A 48 0.76 2.65 -4.02
N LYS A 49 1.13 1.47 -3.52
CA LYS A 49 0.71 0.18 -4.05
C LYS A 49 -0.04 -0.54 -2.95
N ALA A 50 -1.23 -1.05 -3.25
CA ALA A 50 -2.06 -1.81 -2.34
C ALA A 50 -2.39 -3.18 -2.92
N ILE A 51 -2.27 -4.21 -2.10
CA ILE A 51 -2.72 -5.58 -2.43
C ILE A 51 -3.88 -5.93 -1.52
N TYR A 52 -5.00 -6.36 -2.10
CA TYR A 52 -6.09 -6.99 -1.36
C TYR A 52 -5.65 -8.41 -0.96
N ALA A 53 -5.06 -8.55 0.22
CA ALA A 53 -4.42 -9.80 0.62
C ALA A 53 -5.44 -10.80 1.16
N THR A 54 -6.03 -11.57 0.25
CA THR A 54 -6.91 -12.70 0.58
C THR A 54 -6.13 -13.81 1.28
N ARG A 55 -6.85 -14.77 1.87
CA ARG A 55 -6.23 -15.99 2.40
C ARG A 55 -5.47 -16.74 1.30
N GLU A 56 -6.06 -16.88 0.12
CA GLU A 56 -5.44 -17.51 -1.05
C GLU A 56 -4.14 -16.80 -1.46
N TYR A 57 -4.11 -15.46 -1.42
CA TYR A 57 -2.89 -14.70 -1.67
C TYR A 57 -1.77 -15.07 -0.70
N PHE A 58 -2.04 -15.10 0.61
CA PHE A 58 -1.02 -15.47 1.60
C PHE A 58 -0.52 -16.91 1.43
N GLU A 59 -1.42 -17.84 1.15
CA GLU A 59 -1.08 -19.25 0.95
C GLU A 59 -0.23 -19.46 -0.30
N THR A 60 -0.59 -18.82 -1.42
CA THR A 60 0.14 -18.93 -2.70
C THR A 60 1.45 -18.15 -2.71
N ALA A 61 1.55 -17.03 -1.99
CA ALA A 61 2.77 -16.25 -1.85
C ALA A 61 3.79 -16.87 -0.88
N GLY A 62 3.50 -18.02 -0.28
CA GLY A 62 4.39 -18.68 0.69
C GLY A 62 4.40 -18.01 2.07
N ASN A 63 3.44 -17.13 2.36
CA ASN A 63 3.33 -16.34 3.58
C ASN A 63 2.14 -16.80 4.45
N ALA A 64 1.84 -18.09 4.48
CA ALA A 64 0.66 -18.62 5.18
C ALA A 64 0.63 -18.26 6.69
N ALA A 65 1.78 -18.04 7.32
CA ALA A 65 1.85 -17.59 8.72
C ALA A 65 1.21 -16.20 8.93
N ASP A 66 1.18 -15.36 7.88
CA ASP A 66 0.60 -14.02 7.96
C ASP A 66 -0.93 -14.03 8.05
N VAL A 67 -1.60 -15.12 7.65
CA VAL A 67 -3.03 -15.35 7.86
C VAL A 67 -3.37 -15.20 9.35
N ALA A 68 -2.61 -15.89 10.22
CA ALA A 68 -2.81 -15.84 11.66
C ALA A 68 -2.29 -14.51 12.25
N LYS A 69 -1.14 -14.01 11.80
CA LYS A 69 -0.54 -12.74 12.25
C LYS A 69 -1.49 -11.56 12.08
N PHE A 70 -2.14 -11.47 10.92
CA PHE A 70 -3.06 -10.38 10.58
C PHE A 70 -4.53 -10.72 10.84
N ARG A 71 -4.80 -11.93 11.35
CA ARG A 71 -6.15 -12.41 11.69
C ARG A 71 -7.09 -12.27 10.49
N SER A 72 -6.67 -12.75 9.32
CA SER A 72 -7.40 -12.55 8.06
C SER A 72 -8.74 -13.28 8.00
N GLU A 73 -9.04 -14.14 8.96
CA GLU A 73 -10.38 -14.67 9.19
C GLU A 73 -11.35 -13.59 9.67
N ALA A 74 -10.88 -12.64 10.49
CA ALA A 74 -11.68 -11.56 11.09
C ALA A 74 -11.48 -10.20 10.41
N ASN A 75 -10.35 -10.01 9.72
CA ASN A 75 -10.00 -8.77 9.06
C ASN A 75 -9.92 -8.92 7.53
N ILE A 76 -10.32 -7.86 6.84
CA ILE A 76 -9.84 -7.57 5.49
C ILE A 76 -8.44 -6.96 5.64
N VAL A 77 -7.48 -7.49 4.88
CA VAL A 77 -6.07 -7.09 4.96
C VAL A 77 -5.67 -6.39 3.67
N MET A 78 -5.22 -5.14 3.78
CA MET A 78 -4.61 -4.41 2.67
C MET A 78 -3.11 -4.27 2.92
N LEU A 79 -2.29 -4.96 2.13
CA LEU A 79 -0.84 -4.78 2.18
C LEU A 79 -0.48 -3.53 1.38
N LEU A 80 0.16 -2.57 2.03
CA LEU A 80 0.61 -1.32 1.43
C LEU A 80 2.12 -1.29 1.27
N THR A 81 2.56 -0.78 0.12
CA THR A 81 3.90 -0.23 -0.08
C THR A 81 3.74 1.26 -0.37
N LEU A 82 4.48 2.10 0.36
CA LEU A 82 4.54 3.54 0.20
C LEU A 82 5.98 3.93 -0.15
N ASP A 83 6.14 4.65 -1.25
CA ASP A 83 7.44 5.10 -1.75
C ASP A 83 7.44 6.60 -2.00
N THR A 84 8.52 7.28 -1.62
CA THR A 84 8.73 8.70 -1.96
C THR A 84 10.20 9.01 -2.21
N HIS A 85 10.45 10.08 -2.96
CA HIS A 85 11.79 10.61 -3.19
C HIS A 85 12.14 11.79 -2.28
N ALA A 86 11.19 12.29 -1.47
CA ALA A 86 11.40 13.43 -0.59
C ALA A 86 10.47 13.37 0.63
N GLY A 87 10.85 14.08 1.70
CA GLY A 87 10.08 14.10 2.95
C GLY A 87 10.28 12.86 3.81
N ASP A 88 9.39 12.68 4.80
CA ASP A 88 9.46 11.57 5.75
C ASP A 88 8.09 10.91 5.91
N LEU A 89 7.94 9.72 5.34
CA LEU A 89 6.70 8.93 5.41
C LEU A 89 6.35 8.47 6.83
N ARG A 90 7.27 8.54 7.80
CA ARG A 90 7.01 8.15 9.19
C ARG A 90 6.10 9.14 9.91
N ALA A 91 6.00 10.38 9.41
CA ALA A 91 5.08 11.38 9.94
C ALA A 91 3.61 11.06 9.62
N PHE A 92 3.36 10.22 8.62
CA PHE A 92 2.03 9.77 8.24
C PHE A 92 1.65 8.51 9.01
N ASP A 93 0.42 8.46 9.55
CA ASP A 93 -0.15 7.25 10.18
C ASP A 93 -1.19 6.66 9.22
N PRO A 94 -0.87 5.55 8.52
CA PRO A 94 -1.78 4.95 7.56
C PRO A 94 -3.14 4.57 8.16
N ALA A 95 -3.20 4.12 9.42
CA ALA A 95 -4.44 3.65 10.01
C ALA A 95 -5.43 4.78 10.27
N LYS A 96 -4.95 5.99 10.61
CA LYS A 96 -5.82 7.15 10.90
C LYS A 96 -6.55 7.69 9.68
N GLY A 97 -5.96 7.55 8.50
CA GLY A 97 -6.50 8.09 7.25
C GLY A 97 -7.22 7.07 6.37
N ALA A 98 -7.28 5.79 6.76
CA ALA A 98 -7.71 4.71 5.88
C ALA A 98 -9.12 4.19 6.17
N VAL A 99 -9.92 4.07 5.12
CA VAL A 99 -11.29 3.54 5.15
C VAL A 99 -11.51 2.57 3.98
N LEU A 100 -12.22 1.47 4.22
CA LEU A 100 -12.84 0.71 3.14
C LEU A 100 -14.27 1.17 2.94
N ARG A 101 -14.65 1.38 1.67
CA ARG A 101 -16.00 1.74 1.26
C ARG A 101 -16.52 0.76 0.20
N THR A 102 -17.80 0.43 0.24
CA THR A 102 -18.45 -0.40 -0.79
C THR A 102 -19.40 0.41 -1.66
N ASP A 103 -19.78 -0.14 -2.82
CA ASP A 103 -20.84 0.43 -3.68
C ASP A 103 -22.22 0.44 -3.03
N ARG A 104 -22.39 -0.24 -1.89
CA ARG A 104 -23.60 -0.22 -1.08
C ARG A 104 -23.61 0.84 0.01
N GLY A 105 -22.56 1.67 0.07
CA GLY A 105 -22.43 2.76 1.04
C GLY A 105 -21.95 2.33 2.43
N GLN A 106 -21.60 1.05 2.63
CA GLN A 106 -20.96 0.60 3.88
C GLN A 106 -19.55 1.14 3.96
N GLN A 107 -19.11 1.49 5.17
CA GLN A 107 -17.75 1.96 5.44
C GLN A 107 -17.21 1.38 6.74
N VAL A 108 -15.92 1.02 6.72
CA VAL A 108 -15.17 0.61 7.92
C VAL A 108 -13.81 1.29 7.93
N ALA A 109 -13.41 1.83 9.07
CA ALA A 109 -12.08 2.40 9.26
C ALA A 109 -11.05 1.30 9.54
N ALA A 110 -9.79 1.55 9.18
CA ALA A 110 -8.70 0.69 9.61
C ALA A 110 -8.59 0.71 11.13
N THR A 111 -8.41 -0.46 11.74
CA THR A 111 -8.23 -0.58 13.19
C THR A 111 -6.75 -0.62 13.57
N ARG A 112 -5.88 -1.00 12.64
CA ARG A 112 -4.44 -1.17 12.91
C ARG A 112 -3.59 -1.04 11.65
N TRP A 113 -2.40 -0.46 11.84
CA TRP A 113 -1.26 -0.57 10.93
C TRP A 113 -0.26 -1.61 11.47
N GLY A 114 -0.09 -2.72 10.76
CA GLY A 114 0.89 -3.76 11.06
C GLY A 114 2.17 -3.49 10.27
N VAL A 115 3.17 -2.91 10.91
CA VAL A 115 4.48 -2.61 10.30
C VAL A 115 5.14 -3.89 9.77
N ILE A 116 5.64 -3.83 8.52
CA ILE A 116 6.52 -4.83 7.92
C ILE A 116 7.91 -4.21 7.73
N THR A 117 7.96 -3.05 7.07
CA THR A 117 9.18 -2.27 6.83
C THR A 117 8.92 -0.81 7.19
N GLU A 118 9.83 -0.19 7.95
CA GLU A 118 9.66 1.17 8.45
C GLU A 118 10.88 2.03 8.07
N GLY A 119 10.71 2.90 7.07
CA GLY A 119 11.73 3.82 6.59
C GLY A 119 11.13 5.19 6.25
N SER A 120 11.98 6.22 6.17
CA SER A 120 11.52 7.58 5.82
C SER A 120 11.06 7.70 4.36
N HIS A 121 11.60 6.90 3.45
CA HIS A 121 11.29 6.94 2.01
C HIS A 121 10.54 5.72 1.48
N HIS A 122 10.60 4.61 2.21
CA HIS A 122 9.99 3.34 1.85
C HIS A 122 9.34 2.76 3.10
N ARG A 123 8.02 2.54 3.07
CA ARG A 123 7.27 1.90 4.16
C ARG A 123 6.41 0.79 3.61
N GLU A 124 6.35 -0.30 4.36
CA GLU A 124 5.52 -1.44 4.05
C GLU A 124 4.77 -1.91 5.28
N GLY A 125 3.52 -2.32 5.11
CA GLY A 125 2.72 -2.83 6.21
C GLY A 125 1.32 -3.23 5.81
N ALA A 126 0.60 -3.77 6.78
CA ALA A 126 -0.77 -4.24 6.62
C ALA A 126 -1.75 -3.28 7.30
N LEU A 127 -2.69 -2.72 6.55
CA LEU A 127 -3.90 -2.13 7.12
C LEU A 127 -4.91 -3.23 7.40
N LEU A 128 -5.42 -3.27 8.62
CA LEU A 128 -6.42 -4.23 9.05
C LEU A 128 -7.77 -3.55 9.20
N PHE A 129 -8.79 -4.08 8.54
CA PHE A 129 -10.16 -3.60 8.60
C PHE A 129 -11.08 -4.71 9.09
N PRO A 130 -12.05 -4.43 9.97
CA PRO A 130 -13.06 -5.42 10.33
C PRO A 130 -13.83 -5.89 9.09
N LYS A 131 -14.14 -7.20 9.01
CA LYS A 131 -15.00 -7.73 7.94
C LYS A 131 -16.46 -7.31 8.04
N VAL A 132 -16.88 -6.79 9.18
CA VAL A 132 -18.25 -6.33 9.45
C VAL A 132 -18.27 -4.85 9.76
N ASP A 133 -19.33 -4.16 9.36
CA ASP A 133 -19.58 -2.78 9.75
C ASP A 133 -20.08 -2.68 11.20
N GLY A 134 -20.32 -1.44 11.68
CA GLY A 134 -20.83 -1.20 13.03
C GLY A 134 -22.22 -1.78 13.31
N GLN A 135 -22.93 -2.27 12.29
CA GLN A 135 -24.22 -2.95 12.39
C GLN A 135 -24.08 -4.48 12.31
N GLY A 136 -22.85 -5.00 12.23
CA GLY A 136 -22.57 -6.42 12.09
C GLY A 136 -22.78 -6.98 10.68
N ARG A 137 -23.00 -6.13 9.67
CA ARG A 137 -23.19 -6.58 8.28
C ARG A 137 -21.83 -6.79 7.63
N GLY A 138 -21.66 -7.92 6.94
CA GLY A 138 -20.44 -8.20 6.17
C GLY A 138 -20.18 -7.12 5.13
N LEU A 139 -18.95 -6.63 5.05
CA LEU A 139 -18.55 -5.58 4.10
C LEU A 139 -18.51 -6.12 2.66
N GLU A 140 -18.00 -7.33 2.48
CA GLU A 140 -17.89 -7.97 1.16
C GLU A 140 -19.20 -8.66 0.73
N THR A 141 -20.13 -8.88 1.66
CA THR A 141 -21.40 -9.57 1.39
C THR A 141 -22.27 -8.73 0.46
N ASP A 142 -22.59 -9.28 -0.71
CA ASP A 142 -23.41 -8.65 -1.77
C ASP A 142 -22.88 -7.33 -2.35
N ALA A 143 -21.67 -6.91 -2.00
CA ALA A 143 -20.99 -5.77 -2.61
C ALA A 143 -20.44 -6.16 -3.99
N LYS A 144 -20.50 -5.25 -4.95
CA LYS A 144 -19.91 -5.44 -6.28
C LYS A 144 -18.53 -4.82 -6.38
N SER A 145 -18.18 -3.97 -5.43
CA SER A 145 -16.85 -3.37 -5.36
C SER A 145 -16.50 -2.88 -3.97
N VAL A 146 -15.21 -2.76 -3.75
CA VAL A 146 -14.60 -2.23 -2.53
C VAL A 146 -13.50 -1.25 -2.92
N GLU A 147 -13.46 -0.14 -2.19
CA GLU A 147 -12.51 0.94 -2.38
C GLU A 147 -11.71 1.15 -1.11
N LEU A 148 -10.39 1.12 -1.23
CA LEU A 148 -9.49 1.63 -0.22
C LEU A 148 -9.33 3.13 -0.43
N VAL A 149 -9.79 3.89 0.57
CA VAL A 149 -9.68 5.33 0.62
C VAL A 149 -8.58 5.69 1.62
N ILE A 150 -7.53 6.38 1.17
CA ILE A 150 -6.44 6.88 2.02
C ILE A 150 -6.45 8.41 1.99
N ARG A 151 -6.63 9.04 3.15
CA ARG A 151 -6.71 10.51 3.28
C ARG A 151 -5.43 11.11 3.82
N GLY A 152 -5.06 12.28 3.30
CA GLY A 152 -3.92 13.07 3.79
C GLY A 152 -2.55 12.44 3.56
N LEU A 153 -2.41 11.65 2.49
CA LEU A 153 -1.11 11.10 2.09
C LEU A 153 -0.37 12.12 1.21
N GLY A 154 0.62 12.80 1.80
CA GLY A 154 1.29 13.92 1.16
C GLY A 154 0.38 15.15 1.10
N ASP A 155 0.38 15.87 -0.01
CA ASP A 155 -0.52 17.00 -0.28
C ASP A 155 -1.82 16.58 -0.99
N VAL A 156 -2.03 15.27 -1.19
CA VAL A 156 -3.24 14.75 -1.84
C VAL A 156 -4.35 14.51 -0.79
N PRO A 157 -5.53 15.16 -0.93
CA PRO A 157 -6.59 15.02 0.05
C PRO A 157 -7.10 13.58 0.21
N GLU A 158 -7.26 12.87 -0.91
CA GLU A 158 -7.80 11.51 -0.93
C GLU A 158 -7.20 10.70 -2.10
N ARG A 159 -6.75 9.47 -1.80
CA ARG A 159 -6.34 8.46 -2.78
C ARG A 159 -7.38 7.34 -2.75
N VAL A 160 -7.83 6.88 -3.92
CA VAL A 160 -8.85 5.83 -4.02
C VAL A 160 -8.32 4.69 -4.88
N LEU A 161 -8.20 3.50 -4.29
CA LEU A 161 -7.85 2.27 -4.99
C LEU A 161 -9.06 1.33 -4.98
N ARG A 162 -9.47 0.81 -6.15
CA ARG A 162 -10.74 0.10 -6.32
C ARG A 162 -10.54 -1.33 -6.81
N TRP A 163 -11.31 -2.25 -6.23
CA TRP A 163 -11.45 -3.64 -6.68
C TRP A 163 -12.91 -3.96 -6.94
N ASP A 164 -13.15 -4.77 -7.97
CA ASP A 164 -14.45 -5.38 -8.23
C ASP A 164 -14.57 -6.71 -7.47
N LEU A 165 -15.77 -7.03 -7.03
CA LEU A 165 -16.10 -8.23 -6.26
C LEU A 165 -17.03 -9.17 -7.08
N PRO A 166 -16.93 -10.50 -6.91
CA PRO A 166 -15.90 -11.19 -6.13
C PRO A 166 -14.51 -10.96 -6.74
N LEU A 167 -13.49 -10.93 -5.88
CA LEU A 167 -12.10 -10.81 -6.34
C LEU A 167 -11.84 -11.95 -7.32
N ARG A 168 -11.48 -11.59 -8.56
CA ARG A 168 -11.22 -12.58 -9.60
C ARG A 168 -9.77 -12.93 -9.60
#